data_AF-E7C6S5-F1
#
_entry.id   AF-E7C6S5-F1
#
_cell.length_a   1.000
_cell.length_b   1.000
_cell.length_c   1.000
_cell.angle_alpha   90.00
_cell.angle_beta   90.00
_cell.angle_gamma   90.00
#
_symmetry.space_group_name_H-M   'P 1'
#
loop_
_entity.id
_entity.type
_entity.pdbx_description
1 polymer ?
#
loop_
_entity_poly.entity_id
_entity_poly.type
_entity_poly.pdbx_seq_one_letter_code
_entity_poly.pdbx_strand_id
1 'polypeptide(L)' 'MPQLVYSKGPFDFSFTAKDGETYVVEVTQDLKQWGELETIEGIGKQVKFIDPRQPLVPFKRNFYRVKLVE' A
#
# COMPACT_ATOMS: atom_id res chain seq x y z
N MET A 1 -5.05 -3.03 12.02
CA MET A 1 -4.21 -2.60 10.88
C MET A 1 -3.09 -3.62 10.69
N PRO A 2 -2.81 -4.06 9.45
CA PRO A 2 -1.76 -5.04 9.19
C PRO A 2 -0.37 -4.48 9.46
N GLN A 3 0.57 -5.33 9.86
CA GLN A 3 1.97 -4.94 10.04
C GLN A 3 2.65 -4.85 8.68
N LEU A 4 3.23 -3.68 8.37
CA LEU A 4 3.95 -3.45 7.13
C LEU A 4 5.46 -3.73 7.30
N VAL A 5 6.05 -4.38 6.32
CA VAL A 5 7.49 -4.66 6.23
C VAL A 5 8.04 -3.97 4.99
N TYR A 6 8.98 -3.04 5.17
CA TYR A 6 9.67 -2.36 4.06
C TYR A 6 10.76 -3.25 3.46
N SER A 7 10.92 -3.26 2.13
CA SER A 7 12.05 -3.90 1.47
C SER A 7 12.89 -2.92 0.65
N LYS A 8 14.15 -3.26 0.36
CA LYS A 8 15.13 -2.35 -0.25
C LYS A 8 14.89 -2.25 -1.76
N GLY A 9 14.58 -1.05 -2.29
CA GLY A 9 14.32 -0.84 -3.71
C GLY A 9 13.54 0.44 -4.01
N PRO A 10 12.90 0.59 -5.20
CA PRO A 10 11.77 1.51 -5.36
C PRO A 10 10.76 1.27 -4.23
N PHE A 11 10.06 2.31 -3.78
CA PHE A 11 9.29 2.21 -2.53
C PHE A 11 8.27 1.06 -2.60
N ASP A 12 8.45 0.08 -1.72
CA ASP A 12 7.62 -1.10 -1.61
C ASP A 12 7.39 -1.44 -0.13
N PHE A 13 6.36 -2.24 0.12
CA PHE A 13 6.16 -2.86 1.42
C PHE A 13 5.38 -4.16 1.24
N SER A 14 5.43 -5.02 2.26
CA SER A 14 4.67 -6.25 2.30
C SER A 14 3.87 -6.35 3.58
N PHE A 15 2.74 -7.06 3.54
CA PHE A 15 1.91 -7.33 4.70
C PHE A 15 1.14 -8.64 4.52
N THR A 16 0.74 -9.26 5.63
CA THR A 16 -0.12 -10.45 5.59
C THR A 16 -1.58 -10.02 5.43
N ALA A 17 -2.18 -10.32 4.28
CA ALA A 17 -3.58 -10.09 4.00
C ALA A 17 -4.39 -11.32 4.44
N LYS A 18 -5.39 -11.11 5.31
CA LYS A 18 -6.23 -12.22 5.78
C LYS A 18 -7.15 -12.70 4.67
N ASP A 19 -7.41 -14.00 4.66
CA ASP A 19 -8.30 -14.63 3.68
C ASP A 19 -9.72 -14.03 3.75
N GLY A 20 -10.26 -13.63 2.60
CA GLY A 20 -11.59 -13.02 2.48
C GLY A 20 -11.70 -11.55 2.92
N GLU A 21 -10.62 -10.91 3.36
CA GLU A 21 -10.58 -9.47 3.65
C GLU A 21 -10.09 -8.68 2.42
N THR A 22 -10.71 -7.53 2.14
CA THR A 22 -10.27 -6.63 1.05
C THR A 22 -9.54 -5.43 1.62
N TYR A 23 -8.39 -5.08 1.05
CA TYR A 23 -7.57 -3.96 1.47
C TYR A 23 -7.43 -2.94 0.35
N VAL A 24 -7.32 -1.67 0.70
CA VAL A 24 -6.98 -0.59 -0.23
C VAL A 24 -5.68 0.05 0.21
N VAL A 25 -4.72 0.12 -0.71
CA VAL A 25 -3.51 0.90 -0.55
C VAL A 25 -3.81 2.32 -0.97
N GLU A 26 -3.65 3.25 -0.02
CA GLU A 26 -3.85 4.67 -0.27
C GLU A 26 -2.54 5.44 -0.13
N VAL A 27 -2.45 6.56 -0.84
CA VAL A 27 -1.31 7.46 -0.82
C VAL A 27 -1.73 8.92 -0.62
N THR A 28 -0.86 9.69 0.01
CA THR A 28 -1.02 11.12 0.21
C THR A 28 0.32 11.83 0.21
N GLN A 29 0.29 13.14 -0.05
CA GLN A 29 1.44 14.04 0.05
C GLN A 29 1.29 15.02 1.23
N ASP A 30 0.07 15.20 1.73
CA ASP A 30 -0.28 16.22 2.73
C ASP A 30 -0.96 15.66 4.00
N LEU A 31 -1.19 14.34 4.05
CA LEU A 31 -1.91 13.63 5.12
C LEU A 31 -3.39 13.99 5.26
N LYS A 32 -3.93 14.83 4.36
CA LYS A 32 -5.33 15.28 4.38
C LYS A 32 -6.14 14.56 3.32
N GLN A 33 -5.64 14.55 2.09
CA GLN A 33 -6.31 13.92 0.96
C GLN A 33 -5.60 12.61 0.62
N TRP A 34 -6.35 11.52 0.60
CA TRP A 34 -5.86 10.19 0.32
C TRP A 34 -6.44 9.73 -1.01
N GLY A 35 -5.56 9.31 -1.93
CA GLY A 35 -5.93 8.69 -3.19
C GLY A 35 -5.69 7.19 -3.14
N GLU A 36 -6.56 6.42 -3.77
CA GLU A 36 -6.41 4.96 -3.88
C GLU A 36 -5.39 4.61 -4.98
N LEU A 37 -4.51 3.65 -4.69
CA LEU A 37 -3.54 3.12 -5.65
C LEU A 37 -3.89 1.71 -6.11
N GLU A 38 -4.29 0.84 -5.18
CA GLU A 38 -4.53 -0.57 -5.47
C GLU A 38 -5.52 -1.16 -4.46
N THR A 39 -6.38 -2.04 -4.96
CA THR A 39 -7.27 -2.88 -4.14
C THR A 39 -6.72 -4.31 -4.14
N ILE A 40 -6.57 -4.89 -2.95
CA ILE A 40 -5.95 -6.19 -2.73
C ILE A 40 -6.96 -7.10 -2.03
N GLU A 41 -7.32 -8.21 -2.67
CA GLU A 41 -8.07 -9.29 -2.03
C GLU A 41 -7.11 -10.21 -1.27
N GLY A 42 -7.38 -10.39 0.02
CA GLY A 42 -6.58 -11.25 0.87
C GLY A 42 -6.89 -12.72 0.66
N ILE A 43 -5.83 -13.52 0.49
CA ILE A 43 -5.87 -14.98 0.32
C ILE A 43 -5.16 -15.72 1.46
N GLY A 44 -5.05 -15.06 2.62
CA GLY A 44 -4.35 -15.60 3.80
C GLY A 44 -2.82 -15.65 3.68
N LYS A 45 -2.23 -14.88 2.74
CA LYS A 45 -0.79 -14.89 2.45
C LYS A 45 -0.19 -13.49 2.52
N GLN A 46 1.14 -13.43 2.53
CA GLN A 46 1.86 -12.18 2.38
C GLN A 46 1.65 -11.63 0.96
N VAL A 47 1.29 -10.36 0.89
CA VAL A 47 1.19 -9.58 -0.34
C VAL A 47 2.29 -8.54 -0.33
N LYS A 48 2.90 -8.30 -1.50
CA LYS A 48 3.87 -7.23 -1.73
C LYS A 48 3.22 -6.15 -2.60
N PHE A 49 3.21 -4.93 -2.09
CA PHE A 49 2.83 -3.73 -2.84
C PHE A 49 4.09 -3.03 -3.36
N ILE A 50 4.05 -2.58 -4.61
CA ILE A 50 5.08 -1.75 -5.25
C ILE A 50 4.38 -0.54 -5.85
N ASP A 51 4.81 0.69 -5.56
CA ASP A 51 4.15 1.88 -6.11
C ASP A 51 4.27 1.90 -7.65
N PRO A 52 3.16 1.73 -8.40
CA PRO A 52 3.19 1.62 -9.86
C PRO A 52 3.62 2.91 -10.55
N ARG A 53 3.68 4.04 -9.82
CA ARG A 53 4.05 5.36 -10.34
C ARG A 53 5.57 5.61 -10.27
N GLN A 54 6.34 4.70 -9.66
CA GLN A 54 7.80 4.84 -9.58
C GLN A 54 8.53 4.10 -10.72
N PRO A 55 9.64 4.65 -11.22
CA PRO A 55 10.26 5.94 -10.87
C PRO A 55 9.66 7.13 -11.63
N LEU A 56 8.60 6.91 -12.42
CA LEU A 56 8.07 7.86 -13.41
C LEU A 56 7.76 9.25 -12.85
N VAL A 57 7.37 9.33 -11.58
CA VAL A 57 7.01 10.61 -10.96
C VAL A 57 7.93 10.93 -9.78
N PRO A 58 8.72 12.03 -9.86
CA PRO A 58 9.58 12.46 -8.76
C PRO A 58 8.74 13.15 -7.68
N PHE A 59 8.16 12.35 -6.79
CA PHE A 59 7.45 12.88 -5.63
C PHE A 59 8.44 13.37 -4.56
N LYS A 60 8.25 14.58 -4.03
CA LYS A 60 9.07 15.09 -2.90
C LYS A 60 8.95 14.20 -1.67
N ARG A 61 7.73 13.73 -1.38
CA ARG A 61 7.40 12.82 -0.29
C ARG A 61 6.02 12.22 -0.54
N ASN A 62 5.90 10.91 -0.34
CA ASN A 62 4.63 10.21 -0.28
C ASN A 62 4.51 9.54 1.09
N PHE A 63 3.29 9.46 1.60
CA PHE A 63 2.92 8.63 2.74
C PHE A 63 1.90 7.60 2.25
N TYR A 64 2.04 6.38 2.73
CA TYR A 64 1.19 5.26 2.33
C TYR A 64 0.51 4.69 3.55
N ARG A 65 -0.71 4.19 3.38
CA ARG A 65 -1.40 3.37 4.36
C ARG A 65 -2.14 2.24 3.69
N VAL A 66 -2.42 1.20 4.46
CA VAL A 66 -3.29 0.09 4.06
C VAL A 66 -4.55 0.18 4.91
N LYS A 67 -5.69 0.31 4.24
CA LYS A 67 -7.02 0.36 4.86
C LYS A 67 -7.75 -0.96 4.59
N LEU A 68 -8.35 -1.54 5.62
CA LEU A 68 -9.31 -2.64 5.45
C LEU A 68 -10.64 -2.05 4.97
N VAL A 69 -11.22 -2.63 3.92
CA VAL A 69 -12.58 -2.33 3.46
C VAL A 69 -13.52 -3.25 4.23
N GLU A 70 -14.49 -2.65 4.91
CA GLU A 70 -15.58 -3.37 5.59
C GLU A 70 -16.69 -3.78 4.61
#